data_AF-A0A1D6KU73-F1
#
_entry.id   AF-A0A1D6KU73-F1
#
_cell.length_a   1.000
_cell.length_b   1.000
_cell.length_c   1.000
_cell.angle_alpha   90.00
_cell.angle_beta   90.00
_cell.angle_gamma   90.00
#
_symmetry.space_group_name_H-M   'P 1'
#
loop_
_entity.id
_entity.type
_entity.pdbx_description
1 polymer ?
#
loop_
_entity_poly.entity_id
_entity_poly.type
_entity_poly.pdbx_seq_one_letter_code
_entity_poly.pdbx_strand_id
1 'polypeptide(L)'
;MAHSSCSQTNTGSMAMVKHTWLHLPSLAQRPNLVWLSPSSRAALVQPTKQAFIWYLIFFFCLDTSRPDLDDFGSGSHVHLSLWENDQNVFMGSSKDNFHGMSKTGEQFLAGVYHHLPSILAFTAPHPNSYDRIQPDTWSGAYLCWGKENREAPLRTACPPGVPLDLVSNFEIKSFDGCANPHLGLAAIVAAGIDGLRRHLKLPEPIESNPSDHSSKLKRLPQNLQESVESLSADKVLHELIGDKLVTTAIAIRKAEINHFAKNPGALKDLIDRY
;
A
#
# COMPACT_ATOMS: atom_id res chain seq x y z
N MET A 1 -21.62 -27.01 -48.85
CA MET A 1 -20.24 -27.16 -48.36
C MET A 1 -19.50 -25.86 -48.61
N ALA A 2 -19.19 -25.10 -47.56
CA ALA A 2 -18.11 -24.12 -47.45
C ALA A 2 -18.27 -23.42 -46.10
N HIS A 3 -17.60 -23.95 -45.07
CA HIS A 3 -17.36 -23.22 -43.82
C HIS A 3 -16.10 -22.37 -44.05
N SER A 4 -16.23 -21.04 -44.00
CA SER A 4 -15.07 -20.14 -43.85
C SER A 4 -14.88 -19.84 -42.37
N SER A 5 -13.73 -20.26 -41.84
CA SER A 5 -13.21 -19.89 -40.54
C SER A 5 -12.92 -18.38 -40.47
N CYS A 6 -13.33 -17.73 -39.38
CA CYS A 6 -12.82 -16.43 -39.00
C CYS A 6 -12.33 -16.50 -37.55
N SER A 7 -11.05 -16.21 -37.39
CA SER A 7 -10.27 -16.24 -36.16
C SER A 7 -10.81 -15.27 -35.11
N GLN A 8 -11.15 -15.78 -33.92
CA GLN A 8 -11.33 -14.94 -32.75
C GLN A 8 -9.97 -14.45 -32.26
N THR A 9 -9.68 -13.17 -32.47
CA THR A 9 -8.53 -12.50 -31.90
C THR A 9 -8.76 -12.30 -30.41
N ASN A 10 -7.95 -12.98 -29.60
CA ASN A 10 -7.92 -12.85 -28.14
C ASN A 10 -7.61 -11.39 -27.74
N THR A 11 -8.58 -10.68 -27.17
CA THR A 11 -8.42 -9.35 -26.57
C THR A 11 -8.19 -9.54 -25.08
N GLY A 12 -6.98 -9.23 -24.61
CA GLY A 12 -6.59 -9.43 -23.22
C GLY A 12 -7.39 -8.54 -22.25
N SER A 13 -7.57 -9.09 -21.05
CA SER A 13 -8.62 -8.76 -20.09
C SER A 13 -8.07 -8.01 -18.88
N MET A 14 -8.84 -7.02 -18.42
CA MET A 14 -8.45 -5.97 -17.48
C MET A 14 -8.80 -6.32 -16.03
N ALA A 15 -7.90 -6.13 -15.07
CA ALA A 15 -8.25 -6.20 -13.64
C ALA A 15 -8.57 -4.83 -13.00
N MET A 16 -9.16 -4.86 -11.80
CA MET A 16 -9.90 -3.83 -11.05
C MET A 16 -9.67 -4.05 -9.54
N VAL A 17 -10.20 -3.23 -8.62
CA VAL A 17 -10.05 -3.35 -7.12
C VAL A 17 -11.42 -3.16 -6.43
N LYS A 18 -11.79 -3.93 -5.37
CA LYS A 18 -13.06 -3.79 -4.56
C LYS A 18 -12.96 -4.28 -3.06
N HIS A 19 -13.99 -4.02 -2.20
CA HIS A 19 -13.99 -3.94 -0.70
C HIS A 19 -14.27 -5.20 0.19
N THR A 20 -13.93 -5.14 1.51
CA THR A 20 -14.64 -5.77 2.67
C THR A 20 -14.34 -5.08 4.05
N TRP A 21 -15.23 -5.19 5.06
CA TRP A 21 -15.36 -4.38 6.32
C TRP A 21 -14.57 -4.83 7.58
N LEU A 22 -14.34 -3.91 8.57
CA LEU A 22 -14.15 -4.23 10.01
C LEU A 22 -14.44 -3.05 11.00
N HIS A 23 -14.82 -3.37 12.24
CA HIS A 23 -15.28 -2.51 13.35
C HIS A 23 -14.10 -1.95 14.19
N LEU A 24 -14.16 -0.67 14.62
CA LEU A 24 -13.15 -0.01 15.50
C LEU A 24 -13.57 -0.03 16.99
N PRO A 25 -12.64 -0.22 17.95
CA PRO A 25 -12.93 -0.20 19.38
C PRO A 25 -12.60 1.17 20.00
N SER A 26 -13.48 2.17 19.83
CA SER A 26 -13.46 3.40 20.65
C SER A 26 -14.71 4.25 20.36
N LEU A 27 -15.45 4.62 21.41
CA LEU A 27 -16.68 5.42 21.32
C LEU A 27 -16.42 6.94 21.16
N ALA A 28 -15.16 7.40 21.14
CA ALA A 28 -14.82 8.82 21.13
C ALA A 28 -14.39 9.39 19.76
N GLN A 29 -14.17 8.54 18.75
CA GLN A 29 -13.64 8.95 17.43
C GLN A 29 -14.66 8.63 16.34
N ARG A 30 -15.44 9.63 15.89
CA ARG A 30 -16.25 9.53 14.67
C ARG A 30 -15.62 10.39 13.58
N PRO A 31 -15.00 9.80 12.54
CA PRO A 31 -14.49 10.59 11.42
C PRO A 31 -15.62 11.03 10.48
N ASN A 32 -15.43 12.18 9.84
CA ASN A 32 -16.23 12.59 8.69
C ASN A 32 -15.89 11.69 7.48
N LEU A 33 -16.87 10.96 6.96
CA LEU A 33 -16.72 10.18 5.73
C LEU A 33 -16.60 11.12 4.52
N VAL A 34 -15.46 11.09 3.83
CA VAL A 34 -15.29 11.77 2.54
C VAL A 34 -15.38 10.76 1.41
N TRP A 35 -16.38 10.93 0.54
CA TRP A 35 -16.59 10.11 -0.65
C TRP A 35 -15.91 10.76 -1.86
N LEU A 36 -14.97 10.07 -2.50
CA LEU A 36 -14.53 10.45 -3.85
C LEU A 36 -15.41 9.76 -4.87
N SER A 37 -16.12 10.56 -5.67
CA SER A 37 -17.06 10.10 -6.69
C SER A 37 -16.38 9.18 -7.75
N PRO A 38 -17.14 8.24 -8.36
CA PRO A 38 -16.72 7.41 -9.51
C PRO A 38 -16.18 8.18 -10.73
N SER A 39 -16.24 9.52 -10.73
CA SER A 39 -15.84 10.38 -11.84
C SER A 39 -14.33 10.61 -11.97
N SER A 40 -13.51 10.27 -10.98
CA SER A 40 -12.06 10.48 -11.03
C SER A 40 -11.35 9.32 -11.75
N ARG A 41 -11.44 9.30 -13.08
CA ARG A 41 -10.78 8.29 -13.93
C ARG A 41 -9.27 8.57 -14.01
N ALA A 42 -8.44 7.70 -13.44
CA ALA A 42 -7.03 7.59 -13.82
C ALA A 42 -6.89 6.37 -14.74
N ALA A 43 -6.76 6.61 -16.05
CA ALA A 43 -6.45 5.57 -17.02
C ALA A 43 -4.96 5.69 -17.40
N LEU A 44 -4.12 4.81 -16.87
CA LEU A 44 -2.78 4.57 -17.42
C LEU A 44 -2.94 3.56 -18.57
N VAL A 45 -3.02 4.07 -19.80
CA VAL A 45 -3.12 3.26 -21.01
C VAL A 45 -1.70 2.98 -21.53
N GLN A 46 -1.28 1.71 -21.57
CA GLN A 46 -0.12 1.26 -22.36
C GLN A 46 -0.53 0.22 -23.41
N PRO A 47 0.23 0.07 -24.51
CA PRO A 47 -0.27 -0.48 -25.79
C PRO A 47 -0.40 -2.02 -25.88
N THR A 48 -0.37 -2.76 -24.77
CA THR A 48 -0.45 -4.22 -24.78
C THR A 48 -1.68 -4.68 -24.01
N LYS A 49 -2.77 -4.96 -24.73
CA LYS A 49 -3.99 -5.75 -24.40
C LYS A 49 -4.29 -6.08 -22.92
N GLN A 50 -4.13 -5.13 -22.00
CA GLN A 50 -4.50 -5.26 -20.60
C GLN A 50 -4.47 -3.87 -19.97
N ALA A 51 -5.53 -3.11 -20.23
CA ALA A 51 -5.79 -1.95 -19.38
C ALA A 51 -6.24 -2.46 -17.99
N PHE A 52 -6.20 -1.66 -16.95
CA PHE A 52 -6.80 -2.01 -15.66
C PHE A 52 -7.69 -0.82 -15.26
N ILE A 53 -8.96 -1.04 -14.93
CA ILE A 53 -9.90 0.02 -14.51
C ILE A 53 -10.11 -0.12 -13.01
N TRP A 54 -9.71 0.88 -12.23
CA TRP A 54 -9.69 0.81 -10.78
C TRP A 54 -10.90 1.52 -10.16
N TYR A 55 -11.52 0.89 -9.16
CA TYR A 55 -12.47 1.53 -8.25
C TYR A 55 -11.90 1.44 -6.84
N LEU A 56 -11.95 2.54 -6.07
CA LEU A 56 -11.28 2.69 -4.77
C LEU A 56 -12.27 3.36 -3.79
N ILE A 57 -12.40 2.83 -2.57
CA ILE A 57 -13.05 3.55 -1.43
C ILE A 57 -12.06 3.57 -0.26
N PHE A 58 -11.98 4.74 0.37
CA PHE A 58 -11.04 5.11 1.41
C PHE A 58 -11.65 4.94 2.81
N PHE A 59 -10.84 4.57 3.78
CA PHE A 59 -11.12 4.86 5.18
C PHE A 59 -10.13 5.94 5.64
N PHE A 60 -10.65 7.12 5.96
CA PHE A 60 -9.88 8.19 6.58
C PHE A 60 -10.01 8.05 8.10
N CYS A 61 -8.89 7.84 8.77
CA CYS A 61 -8.72 8.36 10.13
C CYS A 61 -7.97 9.69 9.96
N LEU A 62 -8.69 10.81 10.06
CA LEU A 62 -8.10 12.14 10.14
C LEU A 62 -7.61 12.29 11.58
N ASP A 63 -6.39 11.85 11.82
CA ASP A 63 -5.63 12.23 12.99
C ASP A 63 -4.15 12.15 12.57
N THR A 64 -3.35 13.04 13.12
CA THR A 64 -1.91 13.10 12.85
C THR A 64 -1.23 11.80 13.22
N SER A 65 -0.09 11.53 12.58
CA SER A 65 0.63 10.27 12.77
C SER A 65 1.00 10.02 14.23
N ARG A 66 1.16 11.07 15.05
CA ARG A 66 1.33 11.02 16.51
C ARG A 66 1.14 12.43 17.11
N PRO A 67 -0.03 12.74 17.71
CA PRO A 67 -0.28 14.06 18.31
C PRO A 67 0.39 14.25 19.68
N ASP A 68 0.46 13.18 20.48
CA ASP A 68 1.18 13.14 21.76
C ASP A 68 2.30 12.08 21.72
N LEU A 69 3.49 12.43 22.22
CA LEU A 69 4.62 11.50 22.29
C LEU A 69 4.32 10.27 23.15
N ASP A 70 3.33 10.34 24.05
CA ASP A 70 2.92 9.25 24.94
C ASP A 70 1.68 8.46 24.46
N ASP A 71 1.07 8.83 23.32
CA ASP A 71 -0.12 8.14 22.79
C ASP A 71 0.20 7.28 21.54
N PHE A 72 -0.69 6.33 21.25
CA PHE A 72 -0.65 5.53 20.04
C PHE A 72 -0.95 6.43 18.83
N GLY A 73 -0.02 6.47 17.88
CA GLY A 73 -0.15 7.27 16.68
C GLY A 73 -1.31 6.84 15.76
N SER A 74 -1.89 7.78 15.00
CA SER A 74 -2.97 7.46 14.05
C SER A 74 -2.43 6.96 12.70
N GLY A 75 -3.08 5.91 12.18
CA GLY A 75 -2.81 5.32 10.87
C GLY A 75 -4.04 5.32 9.99
N SER A 76 -3.83 5.35 8.68
CA SER A 76 -4.87 5.26 7.65
C SER A 76 -4.64 3.99 6.84
N HIS A 77 -4.95 2.84 7.43
CA HIS A 77 -4.66 1.55 6.79
C HIS A 77 -5.42 1.41 5.47
N VAL A 78 -4.72 0.91 4.45
CA VAL A 78 -5.28 0.77 3.10
C VAL A 78 -5.46 -0.70 2.78
N HIS A 79 -6.71 -1.12 2.55
CA HIS A 79 -7.02 -2.46 2.05
C HIS A 79 -7.12 -2.47 0.52
N LEU A 80 -6.39 -3.36 -0.13
CA LEU A 80 -6.38 -3.55 -1.58
C LEU A 80 -6.65 -5.00 -1.97
N SER A 81 -7.42 -5.18 -3.02
CA SER A 81 -7.69 -6.47 -3.66
C SER A 81 -7.65 -6.31 -5.18
N LEU A 82 -7.47 -7.40 -5.92
CA LEU A 82 -7.41 -7.38 -7.39
C LEU A 82 -8.62 -8.11 -7.97
N TRP A 83 -9.21 -7.62 -9.05
CA TRP A 83 -10.50 -8.06 -9.57
C TRP A 83 -10.52 -8.09 -11.09
N GLU A 84 -10.68 -9.21 -11.75
CA GLU A 84 -10.82 -9.29 -13.19
C GLU A 84 -12.25 -9.73 -13.54
N ASN A 85 -12.95 -9.01 -14.42
CA ASN A 85 -14.32 -9.35 -14.83
C ASN A 85 -15.27 -9.64 -13.65
N ASP A 86 -15.25 -8.76 -12.64
CA ASP A 86 -16.02 -8.89 -11.38
C ASP A 86 -15.68 -10.13 -10.53
N GLN A 87 -14.55 -10.78 -10.77
CA GLN A 87 -14.01 -11.85 -9.91
C GLN A 87 -12.75 -11.38 -9.20
N ASN A 88 -12.67 -11.61 -7.89
CA ASN A 88 -11.47 -11.31 -7.12
C ASN A 88 -10.33 -12.26 -7.53
N VAL A 89 -9.35 -11.74 -8.26
CA VAL A 89 -8.16 -12.49 -8.72
C VAL A 89 -7.00 -12.44 -7.72
N PHE A 90 -7.13 -11.74 -6.59
CA PHE A 90 -6.18 -11.85 -5.49
C PHE A 90 -6.33 -13.19 -4.74
N MET A 91 -7.57 -13.67 -4.62
CA MET A 91 -7.89 -14.93 -3.93
C MET A 91 -7.30 -16.15 -4.64
N GLY A 92 -6.70 -17.04 -3.85
CA GLY A 92 -6.24 -18.34 -4.34
C GLY A 92 -7.39 -19.25 -4.80
N SER A 93 -7.01 -20.34 -5.45
CA SER A 93 -7.93 -21.40 -5.88
C SER A 93 -7.41 -22.77 -5.44
N SER A 94 -8.24 -23.81 -5.54
CA SER A 94 -7.82 -25.18 -5.20
C SER A 94 -6.63 -25.72 -6.00
N LYS A 95 -6.28 -25.08 -7.13
CA LYS A 95 -5.15 -25.48 -7.99
C LYS A 95 -3.89 -24.65 -7.78
N ASP A 96 -4.03 -23.43 -7.27
CA ASP A 96 -2.94 -22.48 -7.09
C ASP A 96 -3.25 -21.61 -5.87
N ASN A 97 -2.54 -21.92 -4.78
CA ASN A 97 -2.80 -21.35 -3.46
C ASN A 97 -1.47 -21.12 -2.72
N PHE A 98 -0.96 -19.90 -2.82
CA PHE A 98 0.19 -19.45 -2.04
C PHE A 98 -0.31 -18.68 -0.82
N HIS A 99 -0.36 -19.35 0.34
CA HIS A 99 -0.83 -18.78 1.61
C HIS A 99 -2.24 -18.16 1.58
N GLY A 100 -3.11 -18.61 0.68
CA GLY A 100 -4.46 -18.11 0.46
C GLY A 100 -4.60 -17.18 -0.74
N MET A 101 -3.49 -16.84 -1.39
CA MET A 101 -3.43 -15.96 -2.57
C MET A 101 -3.30 -16.76 -3.85
N SER A 102 -3.78 -16.17 -4.95
CA SER A 102 -3.41 -16.63 -6.30
C SER A 102 -1.97 -16.23 -6.60
N LYS A 103 -1.38 -16.81 -7.64
CA LYS A 103 -0.10 -16.33 -8.18
C LYS A 103 -0.12 -14.84 -8.56
N THR A 104 -1.24 -14.33 -9.05
CA THR A 104 -1.40 -12.89 -9.36
C THR A 104 -1.37 -12.05 -8.09
N GLY A 105 -2.08 -12.49 -7.05
CA GLY A 105 -2.08 -11.83 -5.75
C GLY A 105 -0.70 -11.84 -5.09
N GLU A 106 -0.03 -12.99 -5.12
CA GLU A 106 1.34 -13.15 -4.62
C GLU A 106 2.30 -12.19 -5.33
N GLN A 107 2.34 -12.21 -6.67
CA GLN A 107 3.27 -11.38 -7.44
C GLN A 107 3.03 -9.89 -7.24
N PHE A 108 1.76 -9.47 -7.17
CA PHE A 108 1.42 -8.07 -6.88
C PHE A 108 1.88 -7.68 -5.47
N LEU A 109 1.58 -8.48 -4.46
CA LEU A 109 2.02 -8.22 -3.08
C LEU A 109 3.54 -8.26 -2.96
N ALA A 110 4.23 -9.11 -3.70
CA ALA A 110 5.69 -9.17 -3.77
C ALA A 110 6.29 -7.88 -4.33
N GLY A 111 5.65 -7.27 -5.33
CA GLY A 111 5.99 -5.93 -5.82
C GLY A 111 5.85 -4.86 -4.75
N VAL A 112 4.71 -4.81 -4.07
CA VAL A 112 4.48 -3.88 -2.96
C VAL A 112 5.50 -4.09 -1.84
N TYR A 113 5.77 -5.34 -1.45
CA TYR A 113 6.80 -5.71 -0.47
C TYR A 113 8.18 -5.19 -0.87
N HIS A 114 8.59 -5.43 -2.12
CA HIS A 114 9.90 -5.04 -2.62
C HIS A 114 10.11 -3.52 -2.58
N HIS A 115 9.08 -2.75 -2.98
CA HIS A 115 9.15 -1.29 -3.07
C HIS A 115 8.70 -0.57 -1.78
N LEU A 116 8.33 -1.30 -0.73
CA LEU A 116 7.77 -0.73 0.49
C LEU A 116 8.61 0.41 1.09
N PRO A 117 9.95 0.31 1.18
CA PRO A 117 10.78 1.42 1.66
C PRO A 117 10.63 2.72 0.84
N SER A 118 10.51 2.60 -0.48
CA SER A 118 10.32 3.73 -1.41
C SER A 118 8.90 4.30 -1.33
N ILE A 119 7.90 3.44 -1.16
CA ILE A 119 6.48 3.81 -1.05
C ILE A 119 6.26 4.74 0.16
N LEU A 120 7.02 4.57 1.25
CA LEU A 120 6.90 5.41 2.46
C LEU A 120 7.11 6.90 2.19
N ALA A 121 7.90 7.30 1.19
CA ALA A 121 8.03 8.72 0.84
C ALA A 121 6.71 9.35 0.35
N PHE A 122 5.74 8.52 -0.08
CA PHE A 122 4.39 8.91 -0.45
C PHE A 122 3.36 8.65 0.65
N THR A 123 3.46 7.54 1.38
CA THR A 123 2.45 7.08 2.36
C THR A 123 2.75 7.49 3.80
N ALA A 124 3.99 7.89 4.09
CA ALA A 124 4.49 8.44 5.35
C ALA A 124 5.28 9.74 5.05
N PRO A 125 4.59 10.79 4.60
CA PRO A 125 5.20 11.93 3.92
C PRO A 125 5.94 12.92 4.81
N HIS A 126 5.80 12.86 6.14
CA HIS A 126 6.33 13.88 7.04
C HIS A 126 7.29 13.27 8.07
N PRO A 127 8.17 14.08 8.70
CA PRO A 127 9.05 13.57 9.74
C PRO A 127 8.31 12.87 10.89
N ASN A 128 7.19 13.43 11.38
CA ASN A 128 6.37 12.83 12.44
C ASN A 128 5.74 11.47 12.03
N SER A 129 5.66 11.18 10.73
CA SER A 129 5.12 9.91 10.25
C SER A 129 5.93 8.71 10.76
N TYR A 130 7.24 8.90 10.93
CA TYR A 130 8.19 7.85 11.31
C TYR A 130 8.24 7.62 12.84
N ASP A 131 7.75 8.57 13.62
CA ASP A 131 7.54 8.39 15.07
C ASP A 131 6.40 7.42 15.36
N ARG A 132 5.51 7.18 14.37
CA ARG A 132 4.54 6.08 14.39
C ARG A 132 5.18 4.76 13.98
N ILE A 133 6.11 4.74 13.04
CA ILE A 133 6.70 3.51 12.44
C ILE A 133 7.79 2.93 13.38
N GLN A 134 7.36 2.52 14.58
CA GLN A 134 8.22 1.96 15.62
C GLN A 134 7.79 0.54 15.99
N PRO A 135 8.72 -0.30 16.48
CA PRO A 135 8.38 -1.65 16.94
C PRO A 135 7.27 -1.59 18.00
N ASP A 136 6.39 -2.60 17.99
CA ASP A 136 5.36 -2.80 19.01
C ASP A 136 4.33 -1.64 19.11
N THR A 137 4.09 -0.95 17.99
CA THR A 137 3.06 0.12 17.87
C THR A 137 1.97 -0.20 16.84
N TRP A 138 1.88 -1.44 16.34
CA TRP A 138 0.95 -1.85 15.27
C TRP A 138 1.05 -1.03 13.98
N SER A 139 2.19 -0.41 13.69
CA SER A 139 2.42 0.44 12.52
C SER A 139 3.26 -0.22 11.42
N GLY A 140 3.88 -1.37 11.73
CA GLY A 140 4.72 -2.13 10.82
C GLY A 140 6.13 -1.55 10.68
N ALA A 141 7.01 -1.80 11.64
CA ALA A 141 8.37 -1.22 11.67
C ALA A 141 9.45 -2.01 10.89
N TYR A 142 9.12 -3.22 10.45
CA TYR A 142 10.05 -4.15 9.82
C TYR A 142 9.58 -4.51 8.42
N LEU A 143 10.51 -4.72 7.48
CA LEU A 143 10.23 -5.16 6.13
C LEU A 143 9.81 -6.63 6.11
N CYS A 144 8.55 -6.89 6.45
CA CYS A 144 7.92 -8.21 6.45
C CYS A 144 6.48 -8.12 5.97
N TRP A 145 5.87 -9.28 5.78
CA TRP A 145 4.43 -9.42 5.62
C TRP A 145 3.96 -10.59 6.49
N GLY A 146 2.68 -10.67 6.80
CA GLY A 146 2.13 -11.79 7.55
C GLY A 146 0.65 -12.02 7.32
N LYS A 147 0.20 -13.25 7.57
CA LYS A 147 -1.21 -13.61 7.54
C LYS A 147 -1.87 -13.16 8.83
N GLU A 148 -2.85 -12.27 8.76
CA GLU A 148 -3.54 -11.72 9.93
C GLU A 148 -2.61 -11.09 11.00
N ASN A 149 -1.31 -10.94 10.70
CA ASN A 149 -0.32 -10.37 11.61
C ASN A 149 -0.48 -8.86 11.67
N ARG A 150 -0.97 -8.37 12.82
CA ARG A 150 -1.23 -6.95 13.04
C ARG A 150 0.03 -6.12 13.23
N GLU A 151 1.18 -6.73 13.47
CA GLU A 151 2.46 -6.01 13.61
C GLU A 151 3.24 -5.92 12.29
N ALA A 152 2.87 -6.69 11.27
CA ALA A 152 3.50 -6.61 9.96
C ALA A 152 2.97 -5.38 9.18
N PRO A 153 3.81 -4.63 8.43
CA PRO A 153 3.35 -3.49 7.64
C PRO A 153 2.43 -3.91 6.49
N LEU A 154 2.60 -5.15 5.99
CA LEU A 154 1.74 -5.77 4.99
C LEU A 154 1.03 -6.97 5.62
N ARG A 155 -0.30 -6.91 5.72
CA ARG A 155 -1.11 -7.97 6.32
C ARG A 155 -2.11 -8.50 5.31
N THR A 156 -2.11 -9.79 5.01
CA THR A 156 -3.21 -10.39 4.25
C THR A 156 -4.40 -10.62 5.17
N ALA A 157 -5.61 -10.30 4.71
CA ALA A 157 -6.82 -10.46 5.49
C ALA A 157 -7.84 -11.44 4.87
N CYS A 158 -8.47 -12.22 5.73
CA CYS A 158 -9.57 -13.14 5.46
C CYS A 158 -10.85 -12.60 6.14
N PRO A 159 -11.66 -11.79 5.43
CA PRO A 159 -12.90 -11.28 6.00
C PRO A 159 -13.95 -12.40 6.20
N PRO A 160 -14.94 -12.20 7.09
CA PRO A 160 -16.01 -13.16 7.30
C PRO A 160 -16.73 -13.53 6.00
N GLY A 161 -16.94 -14.83 5.77
CA GLY A 161 -17.55 -15.36 4.54
C GLY A 161 -16.57 -15.83 3.46
N VAL A 162 -15.27 -15.56 3.63
CA VAL A 162 -14.20 -16.17 2.83
C VAL A 162 -13.72 -17.46 3.53
N PRO A 163 -13.45 -18.55 2.80
CA PRO A 163 -12.85 -19.76 3.38
C PRO A 163 -11.56 -19.43 4.14
N LEU A 164 -11.36 -20.05 5.31
CA LEU A 164 -10.25 -19.74 6.24
C LEU A 164 -8.86 -19.92 5.63
N ASP A 165 -8.76 -20.72 4.57
CA ASP A 165 -7.52 -21.00 3.84
C ASP A 165 -7.23 -19.97 2.72
N LEU A 166 -8.17 -19.06 2.44
CA LEU A 166 -8.05 -18.03 1.40
C LEU A 166 -7.92 -16.63 1.99
N VAL A 167 -7.33 -15.72 1.23
CA VAL A 167 -7.28 -14.29 1.57
C VAL A 167 -7.86 -13.47 0.43
N SER A 168 -8.69 -12.49 0.76
CA SER A 168 -9.41 -11.70 -0.26
C SER A 168 -8.72 -10.38 -0.60
N ASN A 169 -7.93 -9.86 0.33
CA ASN A 169 -7.25 -8.59 0.21
C ASN A 169 -5.98 -8.60 1.05
N PHE A 170 -5.15 -7.59 0.85
CA PHE A 170 -4.08 -7.24 1.77
C PHE A 170 -4.25 -5.81 2.26
N GLU A 171 -3.71 -5.54 3.43
CA GLU A 171 -3.71 -4.28 4.13
C GLU A 171 -2.28 -3.73 4.18
N ILE A 172 -2.13 -2.45 3.86
CA ILE A 172 -0.91 -1.69 4.11
C ILE A 172 -1.15 -0.82 5.34
N LYS A 173 -0.35 -1.06 6.38
CA LYS A 173 -0.47 -0.38 7.67
C LYS A 173 0.39 0.87 7.77
N SER A 174 1.52 0.89 7.05
CA SER A 174 2.46 2.02 6.99
C SER A 174 1.96 3.12 6.04
N PHE A 175 0.73 3.57 6.28
CA PHE A 175 0.06 4.65 5.57
C PHE A 175 -0.59 5.56 6.61
N ASP A 176 -0.32 6.86 6.54
CA ASP A 176 -0.82 7.84 7.51
C ASP A 176 -1.85 8.81 6.93
N GLY A 177 -2.56 9.52 7.81
CA GLY A 177 -3.60 10.47 7.42
C GLY A 177 -3.09 11.71 6.69
N CYS A 178 -1.79 12.01 6.78
CA CYS A 178 -1.17 13.17 6.14
C CYS A 178 -0.75 12.87 4.69
N ALA A 179 -0.71 11.60 4.28
CA ALA A 179 -0.42 11.19 2.92
C ALA A 179 -1.47 11.69 1.94
N ASN A 180 -1.02 12.14 0.76
CA ASN A 180 -1.93 12.37 -0.35
C ASN A 180 -2.46 11.01 -0.83
N PRO A 181 -3.78 10.73 -0.69
CA PRO A 181 -4.34 9.41 -0.98
C PRO A 181 -4.11 8.97 -2.43
N HIS A 182 -4.11 9.92 -3.37
CA HIS A 182 -3.90 9.62 -4.78
C HIS A 182 -2.45 9.24 -5.08
N LEU A 183 -1.49 9.96 -4.50
CA LEU A 183 -0.07 9.67 -4.70
C LEU A 183 0.35 8.39 -3.99
N GLY A 184 -0.12 8.17 -2.76
CA GLY A 184 0.13 6.94 -2.02
C GLY A 184 -0.39 5.71 -2.76
N LEU A 185 -1.64 5.75 -3.25
CA LEU A 185 -2.21 4.66 -4.04
C LEU A 185 -1.52 4.47 -5.39
N ALA A 186 -1.16 5.54 -6.09
CA ALA A 186 -0.42 5.44 -7.35
C ALA A 186 0.93 4.71 -7.13
N ALA A 187 1.64 5.01 -6.04
CA ALA A 187 2.88 4.33 -5.69
C ALA A 187 2.68 2.84 -5.37
N ILE A 188 1.64 2.50 -4.60
CA ILE A 188 1.29 1.10 -4.28
C ILE A 188 0.95 0.32 -5.55
N VAL A 189 0.13 0.88 -6.42
CA VAL A 189 -0.28 0.24 -7.68
C VAL A 189 0.91 0.09 -8.63
N ALA A 190 1.76 1.11 -8.75
CA ALA A 190 2.97 1.03 -9.56
C ALA A 190 3.90 -0.09 -9.07
N ALA A 191 4.12 -0.19 -7.76
CA ALA A 191 4.91 -1.26 -7.16
C ALA A 191 4.30 -2.66 -7.42
N GLY A 192 2.99 -2.81 -7.26
CA GLY A 192 2.32 -4.09 -7.53
C GLY A 192 2.36 -4.49 -9.00
N ILE A 193 2.24 -3.52 -9.92
CA ILE A 193 2.40 -3.75 -11.37
C ILE A 193 3.81 -4.24 -11.69
N ASP A 194 4.83 -3.66 -11.07
CA ASP A 194 6.21 -4.14 -11.23
C ASP A 194 6.35 -5.59 -10.75
N GLY A 195 5.77 -5.93 -9.59
CA GLY A 195 5.75 -7.30 -9.08
C GLY A 195 5.17 -8.32 -10.08
N LEU A 196 4.07 -7.95 -10.75
CA LEU A 196 3.49 -8.74 -11.84
C LEU A 196 4.43 -8.84 -13.05
N ARG A 197 5.03 -7.72 -13.49
CA ARG A 197 5.92 -7.65 -14.67
C ARG A 197 7.19 -8.49 -14.50
N ARG A 198 7.78 -8.45 -13.30
CA ARG A 198 9.03 -9.17 -12.98
C ARG A 198 8.77 -10.55 -12.38
N HIS A 199 7.50 -10.94 -12.21
CA HIS A 199 7.11 -12.19 -11.57
C HIS A 199 7.79 -12.40 -10.20
N LEU A 200 7.81 -11.33 -9.39
CA LEU A 200 8.47 -11.37 -8.09
C LEU A 200 7.83 -12.41 -7.19
N LYS A 201 8.66 -13.04 -6.36
CA LYS A 201 8.22 -14.00 -5.36
C LYS A 201 8.17 -13.33 -4.01
N LEU A 202 7.10 -13.59 -3.28
CA LEU A 202 6.95 -13.09 -1.92
C LEU A 202 7.76 -14.00 -0.97
N PRO A 203 8.48 -13.47 0.03
CA PRO A 203 9.16 -14.31 1.01
C PRO A 203 8.17 -15.05 1.91
N GLU A 204 8.64 -15.96 2.76
CA GLU A 204 7.80 -16.60 3.77
C GLU A 204 7.16 -15.57 4.72
N PRO A 205 5.89 -15.76 5.14
CA PRO A 205 5.22 -14.85 6.05
C PRO A 205 5.82 -14.91 7.46
N ILE A 206 5.73 -13.79 8.18
CA ILE A 206 6.02 -13.73 9.61
C ILE A 206 4.69 -13.82 10.37
N GLU A 207 4.51 -14.89 11.14
CA GLU A 207 3.27 -15.12 11.92
C GLU A 207 3.33 -14.57 13.35
N SER A 208 4.54 -14.44 13.92
CA SER A 208 4.75 -13.86 15.26
C SER A 208 5.01 -12.36 15.20
N ASN A 209 5.27 -11.73 16.35
CA ASN A 209 5.68 -10.33 16.38
C ASN A 209 7.01 -10.16 15.60
N PRO A 210 7.10 -9.27 14.60
CA PRO A 210 8.34 -8.99 13.88
C PRO A 210 9.49 -8.49 14.76
N SER A 211 9.21 -7.85 15.91
CA SER A 211 10.26 -7.38 16.84
C SER A 211 11.09 -8.53 17.42
N ASP A 212 10.49 -9.72 17.61
CA ASP A 212 11.17 -10.95 18.03
C ASP A 212 12.20 -11.44 16.99
N HIS A 213 12.07 -11.01 15.74
CA HIS A 213 12.95 -11.38 14.62
C HIS A 213 13.84 -10.22 14.16
N SER A 214 14.04 -9.21 15.00
CA SER A 214 14.81 -7.99 14.69
C SER A 214 16.24 -8.25 14.20
N SER A 215 16.87 -9.37 14.58
CA SER A 215 18.20 -9.77 14.09
C SER A 215 18.20 -10.29 12.64
N LYS A 216 17.04 -10.71 12.12
CA LYS A 216 16.86 -11.29 10.79
C LYS A 216 16.09 -10.37 9.84
N LEU A 217 15.20 -9.52 10.38
CA LEU A 217 14.37 -8.61 9.60
C LEU A 217 15.04 -7.25 9.47
N LYS A 218 15.02 -6.71 8.26
CA LYS A 218 15.44 -5.33 8.00
C LYS A 218 14.39 -4.37 8.55
N ARG A 219 14.80 -3.28 9.20
CA ARG A 219 13.91 -2.16 9.52
C ARG A 219 13.42 -1.47 8.24
N LEU A 220 12.17 -1.03 8.24
CA LEU A 220 11.73 0.00 7.31
C LEU A 220 12.46 1.32 7.59
N PRO A 221 12.50 2.26 6.62
CA PRO A 221 13.02 3.59 6.84
C PRO A 221 12.59 4.17 8.20
N GLN A 222 13.56 4.61 9.00
CA GLN A 222 13.32 5.10 10.36
C GLN A 222 13.08 6.61 10.42
N ASN A 223 13.23 7.29 9.28
CA ASN A 223 13.00 8.72 9.12
C ASN A 223 12.68 9.03 7.66
N LEU A 224 12.16 10.23 7.42
CA LEU A 224 11.78 10.67 6.08
C LEU A 224 12.98 10.69 5.11
N GLN A 225 14.18 10.99 5.60
CA GLN A 225 15.40 11.01 4.78
C GLN A 225 15.72 9.62 4.19
N GLU A 226 15.65 8.55 4.98
CA GLU A 226 15.86 7.18 4.52
C GLU A 226 14.82 6.72 3.47
N SER A 227 13.57 7.16 3.60
CA SER A 227 12.53 6.86 2.60
C SER A 227 12.78 7.60 1.27
N VAL A 228 13.27 8.84 1.35
CA VAL A 228 13.62 9.66 0.19
C VAL A 228 14.83 9.06 -0.53
N GLU A 229 15.81 8.54 0.21
CA GLU A 229 16.96 7.83 -0.36
C GLU A 229 16.53 6.53 -1.04
N SER A 230 15.63 5.77 -0.41
CA SER A 230 15.04 4.57 -1.00
C SER A 230 14.31 4.88 -2.31
N LEU A 231 13.44 5.90 -2.31
CA LEU A 231 12.73 6.35 -3.50
C LEU A 231 13.67 6.86 -4.59
N SER A 232 14.72 7.62 -4.23
CA SER A 232 15.70 8.12 -5.19
C SER A 232 16.52 7.02 -5.86
N ALA A 233 16.67 5.86 -5.23
CA ALA A 233 17.33 4.69 -5.80
C ALA A 233 16.38 3.83 -6.66
N ASP A 234 15.08 4.05 -6.55
CA ASP A 234 14.03 3.22 -7.13
C ASP A 234 13.70 3.59 -8.58
N LYS A 235 14.54 3.12 -9.50
CA LYS A 235 14.39 3.40 -10.94
C LYS A 235 13.05 2.96 -11.51
N VAL A 236 12.46 1.90 -10.96
CA VAL A 236 11.17 1.37 -11.42
C VAL A 236 10.04 2.33 -11.08
N LEU A 237 10.00 2.84 -9.84
CA LEU A 237 8.99 3.83 -9.48
C LEU A 237 9.18 5.15 -10.25
N HIS A 238 10.42 5.57 -10.52
CA HIS A 238 10.69 6.69 -11.42
C HIS A 238 10.09 6.47 -12.83
N GLU A 239 10.23 5.27 -13.39
CA GLU A 239 9.67 4.93 -14.70
C GLU A 239 8.13 4.88 -14.70
N LEU A 240 7.54 4.16 -13.73
CA LEU A 240 6.10 3.88 -13.70
C LEU A 240 5.25 5.07 -13.27
N ILE A 241 5.72 5.85 -12.29
CA ILE A 241 5.01 7.03 -11.77
C ILE A 241 5.33 8.26 -12.63
N GLY A 242 6.53 8.32 -13.19
CA GLY A 242 7.04 9.42 -13.99
C GLY A 242 8.10 10.23 -13.24
N ASP A 243 9.28 10.31 -13.84
CA ASP A 243 10.49 10.89 -13.24
C ASP A 243 10.30 12.32 -12.71
N LYS A 244 9.55 13.16 -13.44
CA LYS A 244 9.26 14.53 -12.99
C LYS A 244 8.47 14.56 -11.69
N LEU A 245 7.47 13.68 -11.53
CA LEU A 245 6.64 13.64 -10.33
C LEU A 245 7.46 13.13 -9.15
N VAL A 246 8.22 12.05 -9.37
CA VAL A 246 9.08 11.46 -8.32
C VAL A 246 10.16 12.44 -7.87
N THR A 247 10.85 13.09 -8.81
CA THR A 247 11.84 14.14 -8.52
C THR A 247 11.23 15.32 -7.75
N THR A 248 10.02 15.74 -8.12
CA THR A 248 9.31 16.81 -7.41
C THR A 248 8.96 16.38 -5.98
N ALA A 249 8.44 15.16 -5.80
CA ALA A 249 8.13 14.63 -4.48
C ALA A 249 9.38 14.59 -3.60
N ILE A 250 10.50 14.05 -4.10
CA ILE A 250 11.79 14.03 -3.41
C ILE A 250 12.22 15.45 -3.00
N ALA A 251 12.12 16.43 -3.91
CA ALA A 251 12.53 17.80 -3.63
C ALA A 251 11.68 18.43 -2.50
N ILE A 252 10.36 18.22 -2.52
CA ILE A 252 9.45 18.70 -1.47
C ILE A 252 9.79 18.04 -0.13
N ARG A 253 10.00 16.73 -0.08
CA ARG A 253 10.37 16.03 1.16
C ARG A 253 11.69 16.53 1.73
N LYS A 254 12.71 16.75 0.89
CA LYS A 254 13.98 17.35 1.33
C LYS A 254 13.78 18.77 1.89
N ALA A 255 12.91 19.57 1.28
CA ALA A 255 12.58 20.89 1.79
C ALA A 255 11.86 20.81 3.15
N GLU A 256 10.92 19.87 3.33
CA GLU A 256 10.23 19.64 4.59
C GLU A 256 11.20 19.19 5.71
N ILE A 257 12.09 18.22 5.42
CA ILE A 257 13.14 17.79 6.37
C ILE A 257 13.94 18.99 6.86
N ASN A 258 14.41 19.82 5.93
CA ASN A 258 15.19 21.01 6.26
C ASN A 258 14.38 22.05 7.05
N HIS A 259 13.08 22.21 6.74
CA HIS A 259 12.21 23.15 7.43
C HIS A 259 11.98 22.74 8.90
N PHE A 260 11.60 21.48 9.15
CA PHE A 260 11.35 20.99 10.50
C PHE A 260 12.63 20.86 11.33
N ALA A 261 13.77 20.54 10.71
CA ALA A 261 15.06 20.55 11.40
C ALA A 261 15.45 21.95 11.90
N LYS A 262 15.11 23.01 11.15
CA LYS A 262 15.37 24.41 11.54
C LYS A 262 14.31 24.98 12.49
N ASN A 263 13.09 24.43 12.47
CA ASN A 263 11.95 24.92 13.24
C ASN A 263 11.28 23.76 13.99
N PRO A 264 11.87 23.23 15.07
CA PRO A 264 11.29 22.09 15.80
C PRO A 264 9.86 22.34 16.31
N GLY A 265 9.53 23.59 16.66
CA GLY A 265 8.18 23.99 17.08
C GLY A 265 7.12 23.90 15.97
N ALA A 266 7.52 23.95 14.69
CA ALA A 266 6.59 23.87 13.56
C ALA A 266 5.95 22.48 13.42
N LEU A 267 6.52 21.45 14.07
CA LEU A 267 5.90 20.12 14.10
C LEU A 267 4.55 20.15 14.83
N LYS A 268 4.41 21.02 15.83
CA LYS A 268 3.15 21.21 16.54
C LYS A 268 2.08 21.82 15.63
N ASP A 269 2.46 22.80 14.80
CA ASP A 269 1.56 23.39 13.82
C ASP A 269 1.12 22.38 12.74
N LEU A 270 1.95 21.38 12.45
CA LEU A 270 1.59 20.26 11.57
C LEU A 270 0.54 19.38 12.25
N ILE A 271 0.68 19.14 13.56
CA ILE A 271 -0.28 18.37 14.35
C ILE A 271 -1.65 19.07 14.36
N ASP A 272 -1.69 20.39 14.57
CA ASP A 272 -2.96 21.13 14.60
C ASP A 272 -3.65 21.24 13.23
N ARG A 273 -2.95 20.92 12.13
CA ARG A 273 -3.46 21.09 10.75
C ARG A 273 -4.23 19.88 10.22
N TYR A 274 -3.92 18.68 10.69
CA TYR A 274 -4.45 17.41 10.17
C TYR A 274 -5.36 16.74 11.20
#